data_AF-A0A7Y5U2V0-F1
#
_entry.id   AF-A0A7Y5U2V0-F1
#
_cell.length_a   1.000
_cell.length_b   1.000
_cell.length_c   1.000
_cell.angle_alpha   90.00
_cell.angle_beta   90.00
_cell.angle_gamma   90.00
#
_symmetry.space_group_name_H-M   'P 1'
#
loop_
_entity.id
_entity.type
_entity.pdbx_description
1 polymer ?
#
loop_
_entity_poly.entity_id
_entity_poly.type
_entity_poly.pdbx_seq_one_letter_code
_entity_poly.pdbx_strand_id
1 'polypeptide(L)'
;VRAARKSVEVRTESGSITADAVIMATGGLIDDVGALRRHFRPLQSYAVVTEPLPAVVRRAVGSRTAALRDSADPPHVLRWMKDDRVLFAGADQPPVAARALDKTIVQRANQLMYELTTIYPAISGLRPEWAWPLVHFGSPDGLPVIGPHRNFPRHLFALGQGRHGAGVAWLAARLLLRQFTGEPAKGDELFGFARVL
;
A
#
# COMPACT_ATOMS: atom_id res chain seq x y z
N VAL A 1 14.90 16.88 5.85
CA VAL A 1 14.79 16.82 7.33
C VAL A 1 16.21 16.85 7.92
N ARG A 2 16.45 17.60 9.00
CA ARG A 2 17.79 17.68 9.64
C ARG A 2 17.70 17.31 11.11
N ALA A 3 18.43 16.28 11.53
CA ALA A 3 18.49 15.86 12.92
C ALA A 3 19.71 16.46 13.64
N ALA A 4 19.49 16.93 14.86
CA ALA A 4 20.51 17.38 15.79
C ALA A 4 20.48 16.52 17.07
N ARG A 5 21.42 16.77 17.99
CA ARG A 5 21.54 15.98 19.24
C ARG A 5 20.25 15.99 20.06
N LYS A 6 19.54 17.12 20.14
CA LYS A 6 18.35 17.31 20.99
C LYS A 6 17.03 17.50 20.24
N SER A 7 17.05 17.73 18.94
CA SER A 7 15.86 18.03 18.15
C SER A 7 15.99 17.59 16.70
N VAL A 8 14.87 17.62 15.98
CA VAL A 8 14.80 17.50 14.53
C VAL A 8 14.14 18.74 13.95
N GLU A 9 14.69 19.25 12.86
CA GLU A 9 14.10 20.34 12.07
C GLU A 9 13.54 19.78 10.76
N VAL A 10 12.25 20.01 10.53
CA VAL A 10 11.57 19.72 9.27
C VAL A 10 11.38 21.05 8.54
N ARG A 11 11.91 21.16 7.32
CA ARG A 11 11.72 22.32 6.46
C ARG A 11 10.68 21.99 5.40
N THR A 12 9.75 22.91 5.21
CA THR A 12 8.69 22.87 4.21
C THR A 12 8.79 24.13 3.35
N GLU A 13 8.02 24.21 2.27
CA GLU A 13 7.96 25.40 1.42
C GLU A 13 7.50 26.65 2.19
N SER A 14 6.71 26.48 3.26
CA SER A 14 6.11 27.59 4.02
C SER A 14 6.84 27.90 5.33
N GLY A 15 7.93 27.21 5.66
CA GLY A 15 8.69 27.45 6.89
C GLY A 15 9.27 26.19 7.51
N SER A 16 9.74 26.31 8.75
CA SER A 16 10.37 25.23 9.51
C SER A 16 9.62 24.89 10.80
N ILE A 17 9.65 23.61 11.16
CA ILE A 17 9.10 23.07 12.40
C ILE A 17 10.24 22.38 13.14
N THR A 18 10.40 22.69 14.43
CA THR A 18 11.32 21.98 15.33
C THR A 18 10.53 21.07 16.25
N ALA A 19 10.97 19.82 16.39
CA ALA A 19 10.34 18.81 17.23
C ALA A 19 11.39 17.90 17.89
N ASP A 20 10.96 17.05 18.82
CA ASP A 20 11.83 16.05 19.44
C ASP A 20 12.08 14.85 18.51
N ALA A 21 11.10 14.48 17.69
CA ALA A 21 11.18 13.39 16.72
C ALA A 21 10.32 13.67 15.49
N VAL A 22 10.59 12.96 14.40
CA VAL A 22 9.81 12.99 13.16
C VAL A 22 9.35 11.57 12.82
N ILE A 23 8.09 11.44 12.40
CA ILE A 23 7.54 10.17 11.91
C ILE A 23 7.42 10.24 10.39
N MET A 24 8.14 9.35 9.71
CA MET A 24 8.13 9.16 8.27
C MET A 24 7.09 8.08 7.90
N ALA A 25 5.86 8.52 7.62
CA ALA A 25 4.73 7.67 7.24
C ALA A 25 4.18 8.02 5.84
N THR A 26 5.07 8.36 4.91
CA THR A 26 4.74 8.87 3.56
C THR A 26 4.35 7.78 2.55
N GLY A 27 4.26 6.52 2.97
CA GLY A 27 3.94 5.35 2.11
C GLY A 27 5.07 4.93 1.16
N GLY A 28 5.88 5.89 0.71
CA GLY A 28 7.10 5.67 -0.07
C GLY A 28 8.26 6.52 0.44
N LEU A 29 9.41 6.35 -0.20
CA LEU A 29 10.62 7.06 0.16
C LEU A 29 10.68 8.42 -0.51
N ILE A 30 10.64 9.48 0.29
CA ILE A 30 10.97 10.84 -0.13
C ILE A 30 12.50 10.99 -0.25
N ASP A 31 12.96 12.03 -0.94
CA ASP A 31 14.39 12.23 -1.21
C ASP A 31 15.24 12.32 0.05
N ASP A 32 14.70 12.88 1.14
CA ASP A 32 15.35 12.97 2.45
C ASP A 32 15.77 11.60 3.02
N VAL A 33 15.14 10.51 2.58
CA VAL A 33 15.41 9.14 3.02
C VAL A 33 15.92 8.28 1.87
N GLY A 34 16.54 8.92 0.87
CA GLY A 34 17.05 8.27 -0.35
C GLY A 34 17.98 7.07 -0.09
N ALA A 35 18.74 7.09 1.01
CA ALA A 35 19.61 5.97 1.40
C ALA A 35 18.85 4.67 1.69
N LEU A 36 17.55 4.74 1.98
CA LEU A 36 16.69 3.57 2.19
C LEU A 36 16.12 3.01 0.88
N ARG A 37 16.27 3.71 -0.27
CA ARG A 37 15.65 3.31 -1.57
C ARG A 37 15.94 1.88 -1.99
N ARG A 38 17.15 1.39 -1.73
CA ARG A 38 17.52 0.01 -2.06
C ARG A 38 16.75 -1.07 -1.28
N HIS A 39 16.17 -0.73 -0.14
CA HIS A 39 15.44 -1.68 0.72
C HIS A 39 13.95 -1.74 0.42
N PHE A 40 13.42 -0.88 -0.45
CA PHE A 40 12.01 -0.83 -0.77
C PHE A 40 11.80 -0.81 -2.28
N ARG A 41 11.10 -1.82 -2.80
CA ARG A 41 10.80 -1.93 -4.24
C ARG A 41 9.46 -1.26 -4.54
N PRO A 42 9.39 -0.30 -5.47
CA PRO A 42 8.13 0.23 -5.93
C PRO A 42 7.44 -0.79 -6.82
N LEU A 43 6.16 -0.99 -6.57
CA LEU A 43 5.26 -1.79 -7.40
C LEU A 43 4.05 -0.95 -7.74
N GLN A 44 3.62 -1.03 -8.99
CA GLN A 44 2.41 -0.40 -9.48
C GLN A 44 1.36 -1.48 -9.72
N SER A 45 0.30 -1.42 -8.93
CA SER A 45 -0.92 -2.21 -9.09
C SER A 45 -2.01 -1.38 -9.73
N TYR A 46 -3.09 -2.07 -10.13
CA TYR A 46 -4.28 -1.45 -10.67
C TYR A 46 -5.50 -1.98 -9.96
N ALA A 47 -6.54 -1.17 -9.92
CA ALA A 47 -7.85 -1.55 -9.44
C ALA A 47 -8.90 -1.19 -10.48
N VAL A 48 -9.91 -2.04 -10.59
CA VAL A 48 -11.14 -1.80 -11.33
C VAL A 48 -12.33 -1.90 -10.40
N VAL A 49 -13.36 -1.12 -10.69
CA VAL A 49 -14.68 -1.27 -10.09
C VAL A 49 -15.69 -1.46 -11.21
N THR A 50 -16.49 -2.50 -11.12
CA THR A 50 -17.56 -2.78 -12.10
C THR A 50 -18.67 -1.74 -12.00
N GLU A 51 -19.47 -1.64 -13.06
CA GLU A 51 -20.84 -1.12 -12.93
C GLU A 51 -21.66 -1.92 -11.88
N PRO A 52 -22.78 -1.39 -11.36
CA PRO A 52 -23.62 -2.12 -10.41
C PRO A 52 -24.08 -3.44 -11.02
N LEU A 53 -23.86 -4.54 -10.30
CA LEU A 53 -24.16 -5.88 -10.80
C LEU A 53 -25.67 -6.04 -11.01
N PRO A 54 -26.10 -6.45 -12.23
CA PRO A 54 -27.50 -6.77 -12.49
C PRO A 54 -28.01 -7.87 -11.57
N ALA A 55 -29.32 -7.88 -11.28
CA ALA A 55 -29.91 -8.82 -10.34
C ALA A 55 -29.63 -10.30 -10.68
N VAL A 56 -29.55 -10.64 -11.97
CA VAL A 56 -29.19 -12.00 -12.43
C VAL A 56 -27.76 -12.37 -12.07
N VAL A 57 -26.80 -11.45 -12.27
CA VAL A 57 -25.39 -11.64 -11.93
C VAL A 57 -25.22 -11.78 -10.42
N ARG A 58 -25.89 -10.93 -9.63
CA ARG A 58 -25.85 -10.99 -8.16
C ARG A 58 -26.30 -12.33 -7.59
N ARG A 59 -27.28 -12.98 -8.21
CA ARG A 59 -27.72 -14.33 -7.79
C ARG A 59 -26.68 -15.39 -8.14
N ALA A 60 -25.99 -15.24 -9.27
CA ALA A 60 -25.02 -16.21 -9.77
C ALA A 60 -23.66 -16.16 -9.05
N VAL A 61 -23.24 -14.99 -8.54
CA VAL A 61 -21.95 -14.83 -7.84
C VAL A 61 -21.98 -15.30 -6.38
N GLY A 62 -23.15 -15.68 -5.86
CA GLY A 62 -23.29 -16.25 -4.52
C GLY A 62 -23.09 -15.25 -3.38
N SER A 63 -22.44 -15.70 -2.30
CA SER A 63 -22.24 -14.88 -1.09
C SER A 63 -21.24 -13.76 -1.33
N ARG A 64 -21.61 -12.54 -0.90
CA ARG A 64 -20.87 -11.29 -1.14
C ARG A 64 -20.40 -10.61 0.14
N THR A 65 -20.14 -11.40 1.19
CA THR A 65 -19.81 -10.88 2.53
C THR A 65 -18.31 -10.83 2.84
N ALA A 66 -17.51 -11.63 2.12
CA ALA A 66 -16.07 -11.73 2.33
C ALA A 66 -15.27 -10.87 1.34
N ALA A 67 -14.14 -10.35 1.79
CA ALA A 67 -13.06 -9.95 0.88
C ALA A 67 -12.24 -11.21 0.54
N LEU A 68 -11.89 -11.38 -0.72
CA LEU A 68 -11.09 -12.51 -1.19
C LEU A 68 -9.70 -12.02 -1.58
N ARG A 69 -8.70 -12.85 -1.28
CA ARG A 69 -7.35 -12.73 -1.82
C ARG A 69 -6.95 -14.10 -2.32
N ASP A 70 -6.50 -14.18 -3.56
CA ASP A 70 -6.05 -15.44 -4.12
C ASP A 70 -4.58 -15.76 -3.75
N SER A 71 -4.12 -16.92 -4.19
CA SER A 71 -2.75 -17.39 -3.99
C SER A 71 -1.82 -17.09 -5.18
N ALA A 72 -2.27 -16.29 -6.15
CA ALA A 72 -1.40 -15.89 -7.24
C ALA A 72 -0.25 -15.01 -6.70
N ASP A 73 0.87 -15.00 -7.42
CA ASP A 73 1.97 -14.08 -7.14
C ASP A 73 2.29 -13.28 -8.40
N PRO A 74 1.88 -12.00 -8.47
CA PRO A 74 1.27 -11.21 -7.41
C PRO A 74 -0.25 -11.46 -7.24
N PRO A 75 -0.83 -11.35 -6.02
CA PRO A 75 -2.19 -11.79 -5.74
C PRO A 75 -3.26 -10.80 -6.21
N HIS A 76 -4.42 -11.33 -6.56
CA HIS A 76 -5.62 -10.52 -6.74
C HIS A 76 -6.33 -10.28 -5.41
N VAL A 77 -6.98 -9.12 -5.31
CA VAL A 77 -7.88 -8.79 -4.19
C VAL A 77 -9.24 -8.45 -4.75
N LEU A 78 -10.27 -9.12 -4.22
CA LEU A 78 -11.66 -8.89 -4.56
C LEU A 78 -12.42 -8.39 -3.34
N ARG A 79 -13.21 -7.34 -3.52
CA ARG A 79 -14.10 -6.83 -2.47
C ARG A 79 -15.45 -6.43 -3.05
N TRP A 80 -16.51 -6.97 -2.46
CA TRP A 80 -17.88 -6.55 -2.74
C TRP A 80 -18.16 -5.19 -2.08
N MET A 81 -18.79 -4.29 -2.83
CA MET A 81 -19.13 -2.94 -2.39
C MET A 81 -20.62 -2.81 -2.04
N LYS A 82 -20.97 -1.77 -1.29
CA LYS A 82 -22.32 -1.57 -0.71
C LYS A 82 -23.40 -1.23 -1.74
N ASP A 83 -23.02 -0.95 -2.97
CA ASP A 83 -23.86 -0.55 -4.10
C ASP A 83 -23.86 -1.62 -5.20
N ASP A 84 -23.75 -2.89 -4.79
CA ASP A 84 -23.76 -4.05 -5.68
C ASP A 84 -22.61 -4.06 -6.70
N ARG A 85 -21.45 -3.45 -6.39
CA ARG A 85 -20.26 -3.47 -7.26
C ARG A 85 -19.19 -4.43 -6.76
N VAL A 86 -18.22 -4.69 -7.63
CA VAL A 86 -17.00 -5.43 -7.29
C VAL A 86 -15.80 -4.55 -7.51
N LEU A 87 -15.00 -4.36 -6.45
CA LEU A 87 -13.61 -3.91 -6.56
C LEU A 87 -12.74 -5.13 -6.83
N PHE A 88 -11.95 -5.09 -7.89
CA PHE A 88 -10.96 -6.11 -8.21
C PHE A 88 -9.61 -5.45 -8.48
N ALA A 89 -8.57 -5.88 -7.77
CA ALA A 89 -7.25 -5.26 -7.84
C ALA A 89 -6.15 -6.31 -8.04
N GLY A 90 -5.10 -5.93 -8.77
CA GLY A 90 -3.97 -6.79 -9.12
C GLY A 90 -3.16 -6.22 -10.28
N ALA A 91 -2.76 -7.10 -11.20
CA ALA A 91 -2.02 -6.78 -12.43
C ALA A 91 -0.72 -5.99 -12.17
N ASP A 92 -0.01 -6.39 -11.13
CA ASP A 92 1.16 -5.70 -10.63
C ASP A 92 2.37 -5.80 -11.53
N GLN A 93 3.13 -4.71 -11.55
CA GLN A 93 4.29 -4.55 -12.40
C GLN A 93 5.21 -3.45 -11.84
N PRO A 94 6.45 -3.35 -12.36
CA PRO A 94 7.25 -2.15 -12.17
C PRO A 94 6.48 -0.89 -12.61
N PRO A 95 6.66 0.26 -11.93
CA PRO A 95 6.05 1.53 -12.33
C PRO A 95 6.40 1.88 -13.78
N VAL A 96 5.41 2.41 -14.49
CA VAL A 96 5.57 2.86 -15.88
C VAL A 96 5.85 4.36 -15.94
N ALA A 97 6.44 4.82 -17.04
CA ALA A 97 6.61 6.24 -17.29
C ALA A 97 5.25 6.96 -17.34
N ALA A 98 5.18 8.19 -16.83
CA ALA A 98 3.95 8.97 -16.78
C ALA A 98 3.22 9.07 -18.13
N ARG A 99 3.96 9.26 -19.23
CA ARG A 99 3.41 9.31 -20.60
C ARG A 99 2.69 8.03 -21.06
N ALA A 100 2.95 6.90 -20.42
CA ALA A 100 2.35 5.62 -20.76
C ALA A 100 1.20 5.25 -19.81
N LEU A 101 1.03 5.99 -18.71
CA LEU A 101 0.16 5.61 -17.59
C LEU A 101 -1.30 5.41 -18.03
N ASP A 102 -1.88 6.39 -18.73
CA ASP A 102 -3.28 6.33 -19.16
C ASP A 102 -3.57 5.12 -20.05
N LYS A 103 -2.67 4.84 -21.00
CA LYS A 103 -2.76 3.65 -21.85
C LYS A 103 -2.65 2.37 -21.04
N THR A 104 -1.74 2.33 -20.07
CA THR A 104 -1.55 1.16 -19.21
C THR A 104 -2.75 0.93 -18.30
N ILE A 105 -3.40 1.98 -17.77
CA ILE A 105 -4.63 1.85 -16.96
C ILE A 105 -5.72 1.15 -17.78
N VAL A 106 -5.96 1.58 -19.02
CA VAL A 106 -6.96 0.95 -19.90
C VAL A 106 -6.62 -0.52 -20.16
N GLN A 107 -5.36 -0.82 -20.48
CA GLN A 107 -4.91 -2.18 -20.72
C GLN A 107 -5.11 -3.09 -19.49
N ARG A 108 -4.70 -2.61 -18.30
CA ARG A 108 -4.76 -3.38 -17.06
C ARG A 108 -6.18 -3.49 -16.55
N ALA A 109 -7.03 -2.49 -16.79
CA ALA A 109 -8.45 -2.60 -16.49
C ALA A 109 -9.14 -3.71 -17.30
N ASN A 110 -8.87 -3.79 -18.60
CA ASN A 110 -9.42 -4.86 -19.45
C ASN A 110 -8.90 -6.24 -19.04
N GLN A 111 -7.61 -6.34 -18.68
CA GLN A 111 -7.05 -7.59 -18.15
C GLN A 111 -7.76 -8.02 -16.85
N LEU A 112 -7.88 -7.11 -15.88
CA LEU A 112 -8.52 -7.40 -14.58
C LEU A 112 -9.98 -7.78 -14.75
N MET A 113 -10.70 -7.14 -15.67
CA MET A 113 -12.08 -7.52 -15.99
C MET A 113 -12.15 -8.92 -16.60
N TYR A 114 -11.25 -9.27 -17.54
CA TYR A 114 -11.16 -10.62 -18.08
C TYR A 114 -10.85 -11.65 -16.99
N GLU A 115 -9.85 -11.42 -16.15
CA GLU A 115 -9.49 -12.30 -15.03
C GLU A 115 -10.67 -12.47 -14.05
N LEU A 116 -11.41 -11.40 -13.76
CA LEU A 116 -12.60 -11.47 -12.92
C LEU A 116 -13.68 -12.40 -13.53
N THR A 117 -13.84 -12.44 -14.85
CA THR A 117 -14.77 -13.38 -15.51
C THR A 117 -14.33 -14.84 -15.39
N THR A 118 -13.03 -15.10 -15.25
CA THR A 118 -12.54 -16.47 -15.04
C THR A 118 -12.89 -16.99 -13.65
N ILE A 119 -12.98 -16.09 -12.66
CA ILE A 119 -13.40 -16.41 -11.28
C ILE A 119 -14.93 -16.46 -11.19
N TYR A 120 -15.61 -15.50 -11.82
CA TYR A 120 -17.07 -15.36 -11.83
C TYR A 120 -17.59 -15.22 -13.26
N PRO A 121 -17.88 -16.32 -13.96
CA PRO A 121 -18.31 -16.29 -15.37
C PRO A 121 -19.55 -15.42 -15.63
N ALA A 122 -20.44 -15.30 -14.64
CA ALA A 122 -21.64 -14.47 -14.72
C ALA A 122 -21.35 -12.96 -14.85
N ILE A 123 -20.14 -12.50 -14.55
CA ILE A 123 -19.70 -11.10 -14.73
C ILE A 123 -19.34 -10.79 -16.19
N SER A 124 -19.26 -11.80 -17.06
CA SER A 124 -18.94 -11.62 -18.47
C SER A 124 -19.86 -10.59 -19.15
N GLY A 125 -19.24 -9.69 -19.92
CA GLY A 125 -19.92 -8.60 -20.62
C GLY A 125 -20.06 -7.31 -19.81
N LEU A 126 -19.83 -7.31 -18.50
CA LEU A 126 -19.80 -6.08 -17.70
C LEU A 126 -18.58 -5.23 -18.03
N ARG A 127 -18.74 -3.91 -17.89
CA ARG A 127 -17.67 -2.94 -18.10
C ARG A 127 -17.09 -2.43 -16.77
N PRO A 128 -15.79 -2.05 -16.75
CA PRO A 128 -15.26 -1.29 -15.63
C PRO A 128 -15.85 0.12 -15.67
N GLU A 129 -16.47 0.56 -14.57
CA GLU A 129 -16.95 1.94 -14.40
C GLU A 129 -15.81 2.85 -13.95
N TRP A 130 -14.92 2.34 -13.10
CA TRP A 130 -13.72 3.04 -12.65
C TRP A 130 -12.49 2.17 -12.75
N ALA A 131 -11.36 2.79 -13.05
CA ALA A 131 -10.04 2.15 -12.99
C ALA A 131 -8.97 3.17 -12.58
N TRP A 132 -8.02 2.75 -11.76
CA TRP A 132 -6.91 3.62 -11.34
C TRP A 132 -5.65 2.81 -10.99
N PRO A 133 -4.46 3.44 -11.08
CA PRO A 133 -3.22 2.86 -10.62
C PRO A 133 -3.00 3.14 -9.12
N LEU A 134 -2.22 2.29 -8.47
CA LEU A 134 -1.71 2.48 -7.12
C LEU A 134 -0.23 2.15 -7.11
N VAL A 135 0.60 3.07 -6.63
CA VAL A 135 2.01 2.78 -6.34
C VAL A 135 2.15 2.48 -4.87
N HIS A 136 2.75 1.33 -4.56
CA HIS A 136 3.09 0.93 -3.21
C HIS A 136 4.53 0.45 -3.15
N PHE A 137 5.10 0.46 -1.95
CA PHE A 137 6.48 0.08 -1.69
C PHE A 137 6.49 -1.15 -0.80
N GLY A 138 7.13 -2.23 -1.27
CA GLY A 138 7.31 -3.46 -0.51
C GLY A 138 8.74 -3.56 0.03
N SER A 139 8.89 -4.08 1.24
CA SER A 139 10.17 -4.58 1.76
C SER A 139 10.52 -5.94 1.11
N PRO A 140 11.75 -6.45 1.27
CA PRO A 140 12.17 -7.73 0.71
C PRO A 140 11.38 -8.94 1.23
N ASP A 141 10.88 -8.87 2.46
CA ASP A 141 10.10 -9.91 3.13
C ASP A 141 8.57 -9.68 3.07
N GLY A 142 8.14 -8.59 2.41
CA GLY A 142 6.73 -8.21 2.27
C GLY A 142 6.08 -7.59 3.51
N LEU A 143 6.78 -7.51 4.65
CA LEU A 143 6.26 -6.96 5.90
C LEU A 143 6.53 -5.45 6.06
N PRO A 144 5.65 -4.70 6.75
CA PRO A 144 5.93 -3.30 7.03
C PRO A 144 7.19 -3.16 7.89
N VAL A 145 7.95 -2.11 7.61
CA VAL A 145 9.16 -1.74 8.35
C VAL A 145 8.82 -0.55 9.24
N ILE A 146 8.79 -0.81 10.56
CA ILE A 146 8.27 0.10 11.58
C ILE A 146 9.31 0.29 12.67
N GLY A 147 9.60 1.54 13.01
CA GLY A 147 10.47 1.89 14.14
C GLY A 147 11.68 2.74 13.75
N PRO A 148 12.68 2.85 14.63
CA PRO A 148 13.85 3.70 14.42
C PRO A 148 14.86 3.07 13.44
N HIS A 149 15.70 3.92 12.84
CA HIS A 149 16.83 3.48 12.02
C HIS A 149 18.14 4.08 12.53
N ARG A 150 19.19 3.26 12.69
CA ARG A 150 20.49 3.67 13.28
C ARG A 150 21.15 4.88 12.61
N ASN A 151 21.05 4.98 11.28
CA ASN A 151 21.62 6.10 10.50
C ASN A 151 20.70 7.34 10.42
N PHE A 152 19.48 7.28 10.97
CA PHE A 152 18.52 8.38 10.96
C PHE A 152 18.10 8.73 12.40
N PRO A 153 18.95 9.44 13.15
CA PRO A 153 18.63 9.80 14.53
C PRO A 153 17.35 10.64 14.58
N ARG A 154 16.52 10.42 15.61
CA ARG A 154 15.22 11.10 15.82
C ARG A 154 14.17 10.86 14.72
N HIS A 155 14.42 9.95 13.79
CA HIS A 155 13.42 9.51 12.83
C HIS A 155 12.80 8.19 13.29
N LEU A 156 11.48 8.12 13.20
CA LEU A 156 10.70 6.91 13.31
C LEU A 156 10.03 6.66 11.97
N PHE A 157 9.98 5.42 11.51
CA PHE A 157 9.47 5.09 10.19
C PHE A 157 8.25 4.19 10.30
N ALA A 158 7.29 4.40 9.42
CA ALA A 158 6.31 3.40 9.02
C ALA A 158 6.32 3.36 7.50
N LEU A 159 7.08 2.42 6.94
CA LEU A 159 7.31 2.28 5.51
C LEU A 159 7.09 0.82 5.08
N GLY A 160 7.06 0.58 3.77
CA GLY A 160 7.05 -0.78 3.24
C GLY A 160 5.74 -1.53 3.49
N GLN A 161 4.64 -0.82 3.76
CA GLN A 161 3.34 -1.45 4.03
C GLN A 161 2.83 -2.31 2.86
N GLY A 162 3.41 -2.13 1.66
CA GLY A 162 3.07 -2.89 0.48
C GLY A 162 1.56 -2.95 0.28
N ARG A 163 1.04 -4.18 0.26
CA ARG A 163 -0.40 -4.47 0.10
C ARG A 163 -1.17 -4.63 1.40
N HIS A 164 -0.49 -4.58 2.54
CA HIS A 164 -1.16 -4.65 3.85
C HIS A 164 -1.92 -3.36 4.17
N GLY A 165 -1.51 -2.24 3.55
CA GLY A 165 -2.25 -0.99 3.51
C GLY A 165 -2.64 -0.47 4.90
N ALA A 166 -3.87 0.03 5.00
CA ALA A 166 -4.43 0.56 6.25
C ALA A 166 -4.59 -0.49 7.37
N GLY A 167 -4.60 -1.79 7.04
CA GLY A 167 -4.75 -2.87 8.03
C GLY A 167 -3.63 -2.89 9.08
N VAL A 168 -2.44 -2.39 8.72
CA VAL A 168 -1.28 -2.30 9.63
C VAL A 168 -1.09 -0.91 10.22
N ALA A 169 -1.93 0.08 9.87
CA ALA A 169 -1.75 1.46 10.32
C ALA A 169 -1.86 1.59 11.84
N TRP A 170 -2.83 0.91 12.45
CA TRP A 170 -3.03 0.97 13.90
C TRP A 170 -1.90 0.27 14.67
N LEU A 171 -1.40 -0.85 14.12
CA LEU A 171 -0.21 -1.52 14.63
C LEU A 171 1.00 -0.55 14.59
N ALA A 172 1.26 0.06 13.43
CA ALA A 172 2.36 1.00 13.27
C ALA A 172 2.25 2.18 14.23
N ALA A 173 1.08 2.78 14.37
CA ALA A 173 0.87 3.89 15.31
C ALA A 173 1.21 3.51 16.76
N ARG A 174 0.80 2.32 17.21
CA ARG A 174 1.11 1.84 18.57
C ARG A 174 2.59 1.56 18.78
N LEU A 175 3.25 0.96 17.79
CA LEU A 175 4.68 0.68 17.84
C LEU A 175 5.47 2.00 17.88
N LEU A 176 5.13 2.96 17.02
CA LEU A 176 5.82 4.24 16.97
C LEU A 176 5.60 5.07 18.22
N LEU A 177 4.40 5.03 18.81
CA LEU A 177 4.13 5.69 20.09
C LEU A 177 5.03 5.13 21.19
N ARG A 178 5.12 3.80 21.34
CA ARG A 178 6.01 3.15 22.29
C ARG A 178 7.47 3.52 22.08
N GLN A 179 7.92 3.55 20.82
CA GLN A 179 9.28 3.95 20.46
C GLN A 179 9.54 5.42 20.83
N PHE A 180 8.55 6.30 20.63
CA PHE A 180 8.66 7.71 20.97
C PHE A 180 8.68 7.96 22.48
N THR A 181 7.86 7.25 23.26
CA THR A 181 7.81 7.37 24.73
C THR A 181 8.94 6.64 25.45
N GLY A 182 9.76 5.86 24.73
CA GLY A 182 10.88 5.10 25.31
C GLY A 182 10.44 3.78 25.98
N GLU A 183 9.27 3.25 25.60
CA GLU A 183 8.66 2.05 26.16
C GLU A 183 8.47 0.94 25.10
N PRO A 184 9.53 0.51 24.38
CA PRO A 184 9.39 -0.54 23.37
C PRO A 184 8.92 -1.86 23.99
N ALA A 185 8.02 -2.56 23.30
CA ALA A 185 7.53 -3.86 23.73
C ALA A 185 8.33 -5.00 23.07
N LYS A 186 8.40 -6.15 23.74
CA LYS A 186 8.92 -7.39 23.14
C LYS A 186 8.11 -7.73 21.89
N GLY A 187 8.80 -7.99 20.77
CA GLY A 187 8.19 -8.27 19.48
C GLY A 187 8.12 -7.05 18.55
N ASP A 188 8.36 -5.82 19.03
CA ASP A 188 8.43 -4.64 18.17
C ASP A 188 9.58 -4.75 17.15
N GLU A 189 10.66 -5.45 17.52
CA GLU A 189 11.80 -5.77 16.66
C GLU A 189 11.42 -6.60 15.42
N LEU A 190 10.32 -7.36 15.49
CA LEU A 190 9.80 -8.14 14.35
C LEU A 190 9.27 -7.27 13.22
N PHE A 191 9.12 -5.96 13.45
CA PHE A 191 8.78 -4.97 12.43
C PHE A 191 9.94 -4.00 12.14
N GLY A 192 11.00 -4.01 12.94
CA GLY A 192 12.14 -3.11 12.80
C GLY A 192 13.02 -3.32 11.57
N PHE A 193 13.92 -2.37 11.31
CA PHE A 193 14.82 -2.40 10.15
C PHE A 193 15.85 -3.53 10.18
N ALA A 194 16.19 -4.08 11.36
CA ALA A 194 17.19 -5.14 11.49
C ALA A 194 16.87 -6.42 10.69
N ARG A 195 15.61 -6.60 10.28
CA ARG A 195 15.13 -7.72 9.47
C ARG A 195 15.41 -7.58 7.97
N VAL A 196 15.56 -6.35 7.48
CA VAL A 196 15.60 -6.02 6.04
C VAL A 196 16.87 -5.27 5.61
N LEU A 197 17.79 -5.02 6.55
CA LEU A 197 19.06 -4.32 6.35
C LEU A 197 20.23 -5.29 6.22
#